data_AF-A0A7S0ENB0-F1
#
_entry.id   AF-A0A7S0ENB0-F1
#
_cell.length_a   1.000
_cell.length_b   1.000
_cell.length_c   1.000
_cell.angle_alpha   90.00
_cell.angle_beta   90.00
_cell.angle_gamma   90.00
#
_symmetry.space_group_name_H-M   'P 1'
#
loop_
_entity.id
_entity.type
_entity.pdbx_description
1 polymer ?
#
loop_
_entity_poly.entity_id
_entity_poly.type
_entity_poly.pdbx_seq_one_letter_code
_entity_poly.pdbx_strand_id
1 'polypeptide(L)'
;MATSGDTHLGGEDFDRRVIDYILGVFKKKTGKDASKDKKAIQKLRREVERTKRQLSNTHSKRVEIEAFFDGVDLSETLTRAKFEELCLDLFKSTVNPVRKVLSDSGLEKSQIDQIVLVGGSTRIPKIQE
;
A
#
# COMPACT_ATOMS: atom_id res chain seq x y z
N MET A 1 -13.83 -8.89 -26.09
CA MET A 1 -13.36 -9.00 -24.68
C MET A 1 -11.89 -8.61 -24.68
N ALA A 2 -11.52 -7.58 -23.92
CA ALA A 2 -10.14 -7.09 -23.81
C ALA A 2 -9.65 -7.25 -22.37
N THR A 3 -8.34 -7.37 -22.17
CA THR A 3 -7.73 -7.50 -20.83
C THR A 3 -6.46 -6.66 -20.79
N SER A 4 -6.31 -5.86 -19.73
CA SER A 4 -5.13 -5.05 -19.48
C SER A 4 -4.87 -5.02 -17.97
N GLY A 5 -3.61 -5.01 -17.58
CA GLY A 5 -3.19 -4.97 -16.18
C GLY A 5 -1.75 -4.48 -16.05
N ASP A 6 -1.37 -4.12 -14.84
CA ASP A 6 0.01 -3.81 -14.48
C ASP A 6 0.54 -4.95 -13.59
N THR A 7 1.46 -5.74 -14.13
CA THR A 7 2.04 -6.90 -13.42
C THR A 7 2.99 -6.52 -12.30
N HIS A 8 3.30 -5.23 -12.16
CA HIS A 8 4.18 -4.67 -11.13
C HIS A 8 3.44 -3.72 -10.19
N LEU A 9 2.10 -3.82 -10.13
CA LEU A 9 1.25 -3.01 -9.26
C LEU A 9 0.33 -3.89 -8.44
N GLY A 10 0.76 -4.22 -7.21
CA GLY A 10 0.05 -5.10 -6.31
C GLY A 10 0.08 -4.63 -4.85
N GLY A 11 -0.47 -5.47 -3.97
CA GLY A 11 -0.50 -5.19 -2.53
C GLY A 11 0.89 -4.97 -1.92
N GLU A 12 1.91 -5.62 -2.47
CA GLU A 12 3.30 -5.53 -2.03
C GLU A 12 3.93 -4.15 -2.32
N ASP A 13 3.52 -3.46 -3.39
CA ASP A 13 4.03 -2.13 -3.71
C ASP A 13 3.55 -1.10 -2.69
N PHE A 14 2.28 -1.20 -2.29
CA PHE A 14 1.74 -0.39 -1.18
C PHE A 14 2.48 -0.69 0.13
N ASP A 15 2.74 -1.96 0.43
CA ASP A 15 3.48 -2.34 1.65
C ASP A 15 4.91 -1.78 1.62
N ARG A 16 5.58 -1.85 0.46
CA ARG A 16 6.93 -1.31 0.28
C ARG A 16 6.99 0.19 0.56
N ARG A 17 6.04 0.99 0.05
CA ARG A 17 5.99 2.44 0.32
C ARG A 17 5.90 2.76 1.81
N VAL A 18 5.07 2.01 2.53
CA VAL A 18 4.90 2.19 3.98
C VAL A 18 6.15 1.74 4.72
N ILE A 19 6.76 0.62 4.34
CA ILE A 19 8.02 0.13 4.92
C ILE A 19 9.13 1.17 4.76
N ASP A 20 9.34 1.69 3.55
CA ASP A 20 10.38 2.68 3.26
C ASP A 20 10.17 3.97 4.06
N TYR A 21 8.91 4.42 4.18
CA TYR A 21 8.55 5.55 5.05
C TYR A 21 8.91 5.30 6.51
N ILE A 22 8.47 4.17 7.07
CA ILE A 22 8.69 3.84 8.49
C ILE A 22 10.19 3.67 8.78
N LEU A 23 10.94 3.01 7.91
CA LEU A 23 12.41 2.90 8.03
C LEU A 23 13.08 4.27 8.02
N GLY A 24 12.63 5.18 7.15
CA GLY A 24 13.11 6.56 7.12
C GLY A 24 12.82 7.32 8.41
N VAL A 25 11.63 7.18 8.97
CA VAL A 25 11.26 7.79 10.26
C VAL A 25 12.08 7.19 11.40
N PHE A 26 12.21 5.86 11.45
CA PHE A 26 13.00 5.16 12.46
C PHE A 26 14.45 5.64 12.45
N LYS A 27 15.07 5.71 11.26
CA LYS A 27 16.44 6.20 11.09
C LYS A 27 16.60 7.65 11.55
N LYS A 28 15.63 8.52 11.26
CA LYS A 28 15.64 9.92 11.72
C LYS A 28 15.51 10.03 13.25
N LYS A 29 14.71 9.18 13.89
CA LYS A 29 14.46 9.22 15.34
C LYS A 29 15.59 8.59 16.16
N THR A 30 16.19 7.50 15.67
CA THR A 30 17.13 6.69 16.45
C THR A 30 18.58 6.80 15.97
N GLY A 31 18.79 7.34 14.77
CA GLY A 31 20.08 7.32 14.09
C GLY A 31 20.49 5.95 13.54
N LYS A 32 19.69 4.89 13.77
CA LYS A 32 20.01 3.51 13.35
C LYS A 32 19.33 3.15 12.04
N ASP A 33 20.04 2.44 11.17
CA ASP A 33 19.55 2.05 9.85
C ASP A 33 19.25 0.55 9.77
N ALA A 34 17.97 0.20 9.87
CA ALA A 34 17.49 -1.18 9.79
C ALA A 34 17.27 -1.68 8.35
N SER A 35 17.51 -0.86 7.32
CA SER A 35 17.20 -1.18 5.91
C SER A 35 18.02 -2.33 5.31
N LYS A 36 19.07 -2.78 6.00
CA LYS A 36 19.90 -3.92 5.58
C LYS A 36 19.63 -5.18 6.38
N ASP A 37 18.86 -5.10 7.46
CA ASP A 37 18.55 -6.25 8.31
C ASP A 37 17.30 -6.98 7.79
N LYS A 38 17.53 -8.17 7.22
CA LYS A 38 16.46 -9.00 6.65
C LYS A 38 15.41 -9.42 7.70
N LYS A 39 15.82 -9.64 8.96
CA LYS A 39 14.89 -10.05 10.03
C LYS A 39 14.01 -8.87 10.44
N ALA A 40 14.60 -7.68 10.63
CA ALA A 40 13.88 -6.46 10.95
C ALA A 40 12.87 -6.13 9.83
N ILE A 41 13.31 -6.16 8.57
CA ILE A 41 12.42 -5.92 7.41
C ILE A 41 11.27 -6.93 7.37
N GLN A 42 11.54 -8.21 7.65
CA GLN A 42 10.48 -9.22 7.67
C GLN A 42 9.47 -8.99 8.79
N LYS A 43 9.92 -8.61 10.00
CA LYS A 43 9.03 -8.22 11.10
C LYS A 43 8.17 -7.01 10.70
N LEU A 44 8.79 -5.98 10.13
CA LEU A 44 8.11 -4.76 9.70
C LEU A 44 7.08 -5.04 8.60
N ARG A 45 7.42 -5.87 7.62
CA ARG A 45 6.49 -6.24 6.54
C ARG A 45 5.21 -6.86 7.08
N ARG A 46 5.31 -7.79 8.03
CA ARG A 46 4.13 -8.44 8.63
C ARG A 46 3.24 -7.44 9.38
N GLU A 47 3.84 -6.55 10.17
CA GLU A 47 3.08 -5.54 10.90
C GLU A 47 2.49 -4.45 9.99
N VAL A 48 3.20 -4.08 8.92
CA VAL A 48 2.68 -3.16 7.89
C VAL A 48 1.49 -3.77 7.17
N GLU A 49 1.57 -5.02 6.72
CA GLU A 49 0.46 -5.71 6.05
C GLU A 49 -0.78 -5.77 6.96
N ARG A 50 -0.58 -6.11 8.24
CA ARG A 50 -1.64 -6.13 9.25
C ARG A 50 -2.25 -4.75 9.46
N THR A 51 -1.40 -3.73 9.58
CA THR A 51 -1.82 -2.33 9.79
C THR A 51 -2.60 -1.80 8.60
N LYS A 52 -2.13 -2.06 7.37
CA LYS A 52 -2.82 -1.68 6.13
C LYS A 52 -4.24 -2.23 6.07
N ARG A 53 -4.41 -3.53 6.39
CA ARG A 53 -5.75 -4.16 6.46
C ARG A 53 -6.67 -3.48 7.47
N GLN A 54 -6.13 -3.02 8.60
CA GLN A 54 -6.91 -2.31 9.62
C GLN A 54 -7.26 -0.88 9.17
N LEU A 55 -6.35 -0.18 8.50
CA LEU A 55 -6.57 1.17 7.96
C LEU A 55 -7.64 1.23 6.88
N SER A 56 -7.98 0.11 6.24
CA SER A 56 -9.17 0.03 5.39
C SER A 56 -10.45 0.39 6.14
N ASN A 57 -10.51 0.11 7.44
CA ASN A 57 -11.67 0.35 8.30
C ASN A 57 -11.45 1.46 9.34
N THR A 58 -10.20 1.78 9.70
CA THR A 58 -9.88 2.83 10.68
C THR A 58 -9.14 4.02 10.07
N HIS A 59 -9.23 5.19 10.69
CA HIS A 59 -8.52 6.40 10.22
C HIS A 59 -7.04 6.42 10.58
N SER A 60 -6.65 5.72 11.64
CA SER A 60 -5.26 5.62 12.09
C SER A 60 -5.01 4.30 12.80
N LYS A 61 -3.75 3.89 12.84
CA LYS A 61 -3.27 2.74 13.59
C LYS A 61 -1.79 2.89 13.92
N ARG A 62 -1.40 2.45 15.11
CA ARG A 62 -0.01 2.43 15.57
C ARG A 62 0.68 1.13 15.12
N VAL A 63 1.81 1.26 14.45
CA VAL A 63 2.73 0.18 14.08
C VAL A 63 3.74 0.06 15.21
N GLU A 64 3.77 -1.09 15.89
CA GLU A 64 4.66 -1.32 17.03
C GLU A 64 5.37 -2.65 16.92
N ILE A 65 6.69 -2.63 17.13
CA ILE A 65 7.54 -3.83 17.12
C ILE A 65 8.56 -3.70 18.25
N GLU A 66 8.45 -4.58 19.24
CA GLU A 66 9.44 -4.71 20.31
C GLU A 66 10.76 -5.28 19.76
N ALA A 67 11.88 -4.75 20.27
CA ALA A 67 13.23 -5.09 19.84
C ALA A 67 13.33 -5.18 18.30
N PHE A 68 12.92 -4.09 17.65
CA PHE A 68 12.86 -4.01 16.19
C PHE A 68 14.25 -4.12 15.57
N PHE A 69 15.19 -3.30 16.04
CA PHE A 69 16.56 -3.26 15.55
C PHE A 69 17.54 -2.81 16.63
N ASP A 70 18.62 -3.57 16.85
CA ASP A 70 19.64 -3.31 17.88
C ASP A 70 19.05 -2.97 19.27
N GLY A 71 18.06 -3.74 19.69
CA GLY A 71 17.37 -3.58 20.97
C GLY A 71 16.48 -2.34 21.08
N VAL A 72 16.29 -1.59 19.99
CA VAL A 72 15.42 -0.41 19.96
C VAL A 72 14.05 -0.81 19.43
N ASP A 73 13.02 -0.36 20.14
CA ASP A 73 11.63 -0.56 19.73
C ASP A 73 11.25 0.37 18.59
N LEU A 74 10.31 -0.09 17.76
CA LEU A 74 9.68 0.71 16.73
C LEU A 74 8.25 1.03 17.20
N SER A 75 7.90 2.31 17.24
CA SER A 75 6.53 2.77 17.45
C SER A 75 6.26 3.99 16.57
N GLU A 76 5.36 3.83 15.59
CA GLU A 76 4.97 4.90 14.68
C GLU A 76 3.47 4.84 14.36
N THR A 77 2.80 5.97 14.40
CA THR A 77 1.38 6.07 14.04
C THR A 77 1.23 6.31 12.54
N LEU A 78 0.59 5.37 11.85
CA LEU A 78 0.21 5.52 10.45
C LEU A 78 -1.26 5.94 10.34
N THR A 79 -1.53 7.03 9.63
CA THR A 79 -2.89 7.46 9.32
C THR A 79 -3.28 7.05 7.91
N ARG A 80 -4.57 6.89 7.65
CA ARG A 80 -5.09 6.62 6.30
C ARG A 80 -4.68 7.72 5.33
N ALA A 81 -4.81 8.99 5.73
CA ALA A 81 -4.38 10.12 4.92
C ALA A 81 -2.89 10.03 4.53
N LYS A 82 -2.02 9.64 5.48
CA LYS A 82 -0.59 9.48 5.18
C LYS A 82 -0.32 8.29 4.26
N PHE A 83 -1.01 7.17 4.47
CA PHE A 83 -0.93 6.02 3.58
C PHE A 83 -1.35 6.39 2.14
N GLU A 84 -2.44 7.13 2.00
CA GLU A 84 -2.96 7.60 0.72
C GLU A 84 -1.98 8.55 0.02
N GLU A 85 -1.39 9.47 0.77
CA GLU A 85 -0.35 10.38 0.29
C GLU A 85 0.87 9.62 -0.25
N LEU A 86 1.37 8.63 0.50
CA LEU A 86 2.55 7.83 0.15
C LEU A 86 2.37 6.98 -1.12
N CYS A 87 1.12 6.67 -1.45
CA CYS A 87 0.78 5.77 -2.55
C CYS A 87 -0.03 6.47 -3.65
N LEU A 88 -0.11 7.80 -3.65
CA LEU A 88 -0.94 8.57 -4.57
C LEU A 88 -0.64 8.27 -6.04
N ASP A 89 0.62 8.09 -6.38
CA ASP A 89 1.06 7.72 -7.73
C ASP A 89 0.65 6.28 -8.10
N LEU A 90 0.72 5.34 -7.14
CA LEU A 90 0.24 3.97 -7.33
C LEU A 90 -1.29 3.93 -7.52
N PHE A 91 -2.05 4.79 -6.83
CA PHE A 91 -3.48 4.93 -7.08
C PHE A 91 -3.79 5.52 -8.45
N LYS A 92 -2.97 6.45 -8.95
CA LYS A 92 -3.15 7.02 -10.29
C LYS A 92 -2.83 6.01 -11.39
N SER A 93 -1.85 5.13 -11.18
CA SER A 93 -1.47 4.14 -12.20
C SER A 93 -2.54 3.08 -12.42
N THR A 94 -3.40 2.77 -11.43
CA THR A 94 -4.51 1.81 -11.60
C THR A 94 -5.53 2.23 -12.65
N VAL A 95 -5.66 3.53 -12.93
CA VAL A 95 -6.59 4.08 -13.92
C VAL A 95 -6.12 3.79 -15.35
N ASN A 96 -4.80 3.65 -15.57
CA ASN A 96 -4.24 3.47 -16.91
C ASN A 96 -4.68 2.15 -17.56
N PRO A 97 -4.61 0.97 -16.90
CA PRO A 97 -5.16 -0.27 -17.43
C PRO A 97 -6.65 -0.20 -17.75
N VAL A 98 -7.45 0.50 -16.93
CA VAL A 98 -8.90 0.64 -17.16
C VAL A 98 -9.17 1.47 -18.42
N ARG A 99 -8.46 2.57 -18.63
CA ARG A 99 -8.59 3.37 -19.86
C ARG A 99 -8.19 2.57 -21.10
N LYS A 100 -7.10 1.80 -20.99
CA LYS A 100 -6.63 0.95 -22.09
C LYS A 100 -7.65 -0.13 -22.43
N VAL A 101 -8.21 -0.82 -21.44
CA VAL A 101 -9.19 -1.89 -21.69
C VAL A 101 -10.46 -1.36 -22.35
N LEU A 102 -10.92 -0.17 -21.95
CA LEU A 102 -12.05 0.51 -22.59
C LEU A 102 -11.75 0.82 -24.06
N SER A 103 -10.60 1.44 -24.33
CA SER A 103 -10.14 1.76 -25.68
C SER A 103 -10.04 0.50 -26.55
N ASP A 104 -9.40 -0.55 -26.06
CA ASP A 104 -9.19 -1.80 -26.80
C ASP A 104 -10.51 -2.56 -27.03
N SER A 105 -11.48 -2.40 -26.13
CA SER A 105 -12.82 -3.00 -26.26
C SER A 105 -13.74 -2.25 -27.22
N GLY A 106 -13.43 -0.99 -27.54
CA GLY A 106 -14.30 -0.10 -28.31
C GLY A 106 -15.58 0.31 -27.59
N LEU A 107 -15.68 0.07 -26.27
CA LEU A 107 -16.84 0.42 -25.46
C LEU A 107 -16.69 1.79 -24.82
N GLU A 108 -17.78 2.55 -24.80
CA GLU A 108 -17.91 3.75 -23.98
C GLU A 108 -18.19 3.37 -22.52
N LYS A 109 -17.82 4.26 -21.60
CA LYS A 109 -18.04 4.06 -20.16
C LYS A 109 -19.50 3.82 -19.79
N SER A 110 -20.42 4.42 -20.54
CA SER A 110 -21.88 4.30 -20.38
C SER A 110 -22.40 2.89 -20.72
N GLN A 111 -21.62 2.10 -21.46
CA GLN A 111 -21.99 0.75 -21.89
C GLN A 111 -21.51 -0.34 -20.91
N ILE A 112 -20.92 0.05 -19.77
CA ILE A 112 -20.55 -0.89 -18.72
C ILE A 112 -21.69 -1.00 -17.71
N ASP A 113 -22.32 -2.18 -17.67
CA ASP A 113 -23.44 -2.45 -16.76
C ASP A 113 -22.99 -2.66 -15.30
N GLN A 114 -21.83 -3.33 -15.10
CA GLN A 114 -21.35 -3.69 -13.77
C GLN A 114 -19.82 -3.67 -13.67
N ILE A 115 -19.32 -3.28 -12.49
CA ILE A 115 -17.90 -3.33 -12.13
C ILE A 115 -17.74 -4.31 -10.97
N VAL A 116 -16.95 -5.37 -11.19
CA VAL A 116 -16.64 -6.36 -10.14
C VAL A 116 -15.22 -6.13 -9.65
N LEU A 117 -15.08 -5.85 -8.34
CA LEU A 117 -13.77 -5.66 -7.70
C LEU A 117 -13.23 -7.00 -7.20
N VAL A 118 -12.06 -7.41 -7.71
CA VAL A 118 -11.41 -8.68 -7.35
C VAL A 118 -10.01 -8.42 -6.82
N GLY A 119 -9.65 -9.08 -5.70
CA GLY A 119 -8.32 -9.00 -5.06
C GLY A 119 -8.32 -8.27 -3.72
N GLY A 120 -7.37 -8.58 -2.84
CA GLY A 120 -7.34 -8.05 -1.47
C GLY A 120 -7.15 -6.53 -1.39
N SER A 121 -6.35 -5.96 -2.30
CA SER A 121 -6.04 -4.52 -2.31
C SER A 121 -7.22 -3.65 -2.76
N THR A 122 -8.26 -4.21 -3.39
CA THR A 122 -9.47 -3.45 -3.74
C THR A 122 -10.32 -3.06 -2.54
N ARG A 123 -10.00 -3.59 -1.34
CA ARG A 123 -10.59 -3.19 -0.06
C ARG A 123 -10.03 -1.87 0.48
N ILE A 124 -9.02 -1.29 -0.16
CA ILE A 124 -8.52 0.04 0.17
C ILE A 124 -9.60 1.05 -0.26
N PRO A 125 -10.15 1.89 0.65
CA PRO A 125 -11.22 2.83 0.30
C PRO A 125 -10.89 3.71 -0.90
N LYS A 126 -9.64 4.18 -0.99
CA LYS A 126 -9.17 5.04 -2.10
C LYS A 126 -9.21 4.39 -3.49
N ILE A 127 -9.25 3.06 -3.58
CA ILE A 127 -9.40 2.33 -4.86
C ILE A 127 -10.87 2.32 -5.31
N GLN A 128 -11.81 2.46 -4.39
CA GLN A 128 -13.25 2.41 -4.64
C GLN A 128 -13.86 3.79 -4.96
N GLU A 129 -13.12 4.86 -4.68
CA GLU A 129 -13.45 6.26 -5.02
C GLU A 129 -13.04 6.62 -6.45
#